data_AF-A0A5J4ZK50-F1
#
_entry.id   AF-A0A5J4ZK50-F1
#
_cell.length_a   1.000
_cell.length_b   1.000
_cell.length_c   1.000
_cell.angle_alpha   90.00
_cell.angle_beta   90.00
_cell.angle_gamma   90.00
#
_symmetry.space_group_name_H-M   'P 1'
#
loop_
_entity.id
_entity.type
_entity.pdbx_description
1 polymer ?
#
loop_
_entity_poly.entity_id
_entity_poly.type
_entity_poly.pdbx_seq_one_letter_code
_entity_poly.pdbx_strand_id
1 'polypeptide(L)'
;MSHRLSLSSHRLSPIRVPAISSRSSSSLVCIRTIKCCSLRSPSLAVDETKFPSSFKEGKFNFLYACIFSNQLTPVLAYRCLVKEDDRESPSFLYESIEPGFQTLTVGRYSVVGAQPAIEIVAKGNAVTIVDHGNGSVTEQVVDDPMTIPRSI
;
A
#
# COMPACT_ATOMS: atom_id res chain seq x y z
N MET A 1 15.40 -5.53 70.25
CA MET A 1 14.82 -4.98 71.49
C MET A 1 14.55 -3.50 71.27
N SER A 2 13.35 -3.17 70.80
CA SER A 2 12.83 -1.81 70.74
C SER A 2 11.32 -1.91 71.02
N HIS A 3 10.89 -1.09 71.96
CA HIS A 3 9.66 -1.23 72.72
C HIS A 3 8.45 -0.61 72.00
N ARG A 4 7.29 -1.28 72.17
CA ARG A 4 5.91 -0.80 72.45
C ARG A 4 5.46 0.56 71.86
N LEU A 5 4.24 0.74 71.34
CA LEU A 5 2.93 0.44 71.94
C LEU A 5 1.83 0.37 70.85
N SER A 6 0.87 -0.54 71.03
CA SER A 6 -0.40 -0.57 70.30
C SER A 6 -1.41 0.42 70.89
N LEU A 7 -2.43 0.81 70.11
CA LEU A 7 -3.78 0.91 70.66
C LEU A 7 -4.80 0.27 69.70
N SER A 8 -5.80 -0.32 70.32
CA SER A 8 -6.73 -1.31 69.80
C SER A 8 -8.12 -0.70 69.63
N SER A 9 -8.88 -1.30 68.70
CA SER A 9 -10.35 -1.36 68.64
C SER A 9 -11.08 -0.07 68.18
N HIS A 10 -12.19 -0.06 67.44
CA HIS A 10 -13.28 -1.02 67.23
C HIS A 10 -13.88 -0.90 65.80
N ARG A 11 -14.49 -2.00 65.34
CA ARG A 11 -15.36 -2.10 64.14
C ARG A 11 -16.57 -1.16 64.22
N LEU A 12 -16.97 -0.56 63.10
CA LEU A 12 -18.38 -0.44 62.66
C LEU A 12 -18.45 -0.21 61.13
N SER A 13 -19.06 -1.16 60.41
CA SER A 13 -19.75 -0.93 59.12
C SER A 13 -21.24 -0.70 59.40
N PRO A 14 -22.14 -0.32 58.46
CA PRO A 14 -22.00 0.00 57.03
C PRO A 14 -22.73 1.32 56.63
N ILE A 15 -22.77 1.68 55.34
CA ILE A 15 -23.97 2.14 54.59
C ILE A 15 -23.60 2.36 53.11
N ARG A 16 -24.54 2.04 52.22
CA ARG A 16 -24.45 1.90 50.75
C ARG A 16 -24.89 3.18 49.98
N VAL A 17 -24.09 3.56 48.95
CA VAL A 17 -24.36 4.20 47.62
C VAL A 17 -25.32 5.42 47.49
N PRO A 18 -25.30 6.26 46.41
CA PRO A 18 -24.77 6.03 45.06
C PRO A 18 -23.83 7.11 44.45
N ALA A 19 -23.30 6.73 43.30
CA ALA A 19 -22.27 7.34 42.48
C ALA A 19 -22.68 8.62 41.75
N ILE A 20 -21.68 9.47 41.49
CA ILE A 20 -21.62 10.34 40.29
C ILE A 20 -20.22 10.17 39.70
N SER A 21 -20.18 9.64 38.47
CA SER A 21 -19.00 9.31 37.69
C SER A 21 -18.29 10.56 37.18
N SER A 22 -16.99 10.68 37.47
CA SER A 22 -16.09 11.64 36.83
C SER A 22 -15.48 11.04 35.57
N ARG A 23 -15.45 11.87 34.52
CA ARG A 23 -14.94 11.58 33.18
C ARG A 23 -13.42 11.38 33.20
N SER A 24 -12.94 10.35 32.53
CA SER A 24 -11.63 10.36 31.88
C SER A 24 -11.74 9.65 30.53
N SER A 25 -11.60 10.46 29.48
CA SER A 25 -11.63 10.06 28.09
C SER A 25 -10.28 9.48 27.71
N SER A 26 -10.17 8.16 27.61
CA SER A 26 -9.08 7.48 26.91
C SER A 26 -9.64 6.87 25.62
N SER A 27 -9.57 7.64 24.53
CA SER A 27 -9.85 7.14 23.18
C SER A 27 -8.75 6.16 22.79
N LEU A 28 -8.97 4.88 23.06
CA LEU A 28 -8.13 3.81 22.54
C LEU A 28 -8.26 3.82 21.00
N VAL A 29 -7.15 4.13 20.32
CA VAL A 29 -7.00 4.01 18.88
C VAL A 29 -7.26 2.56 18.51
N CYS A 30 -8.45 2.28 17.98
CA CYS A 30 -8.84 0.96 17.52
C CYS A 30 -8.17 0.72 16.16
N ILE A 31 -6.94 0.21 16.17
CA ILE A 31 -6.30 -0.34 14.97
C ILE A 31 -7.11 -1.58 14.60
N ARG A 32 -8.13 -1.40 13.74
CA ARG A 32 -8.89 -2.52 13.17
C ARG A 32 -7.98 -3.23 12.18
N THR A 33 -7.43 -4.37 12.59
CA THR A 33 -6.87 -5.34 11.66
C THR A 33 -7.99 -5.85 10.77
N ILE A 34 -7.99 -5.41 9.51
CA ILE A 34 -8.92 -5.90 8.49
C ILE A 34 -8.49 -7.34 8.20
N LYS A 35 -9.13 -8.31 8.85
CA LYS A 35 -8.96 -9.72 8.51
C LYS A 35 -9.62 -9.94 7.16
N CYS A 36 -8.80 -10.02 6.11
CA CYS A 36 -9.24 -10.37 4.76
C CYS A 36 -9.83 -11.79 4.79
N CYS A 37 -11.15 -11.89 4.81
CA CYS A 37 -11.84 -13.14 4.52
C CYS A 37 -11.78 -13.34 3.01
N SER A 38 -10.68 -13.92 2.51
CA SER A 38 -10.65 -14.46 1.16
C SER A 38 -11.68 -15.61 1.13
N LEU A 39 -12.90 -15.31 0.68
CA LEU A 39 -13.75 -16.33 0.09
C LEU A 39 -12.87 -16.96 -0.98
N ARG A 40 -12.59 -18.27 -0.85
CA ARG A 40 -11.79 -19.03 -1.81
C ARG A 40 -12.18 -18.56 -3.19
N SER A 41 -11.27 -17.86 -3.87
CA SER A 41 -11.43 -17.58 -5.28
C SER A 41 -11.72 -18.92 -5.95
N PRO A 42 -12.63 -18.99 -6.95
CA PRO A 42 -12.58 -20.12 -7.84
C PRO A 42 -11.12 -20.19 -8.27
N SER A 43 -10.49 -21.35 -8.09
CA SER A 43 -9.10 -21.56 -8.46
C SER A 43 -8.91 -20.81 -9.77
N LEU A 44 -8.05 -19.80 -9.80
CA LEU A 44 -7.62 -19.22 -11.05
C LEU A 44 -6.95 -20.39 -11.75
N ALA A 45 -7.75 -21.15 -12.50
CA ALA A 45 -7.29 -21.93 -13.59
C ALA A 45 -6.77 -20.86 -14.53
N VAL A 46 -5.52 -20.46 -14.28
CA VAL A 46 -4.68 -19.88 -15.30
C VAL A 46 -4.77 -20.92 -16.39
N ASP A 47 -5.60 -20.62 -17.39
CA ASP A 47 -5.73 -21.45 -18.55
C ASP A 47 -4.42 -21.29 -19.30
N GLU A 48 -3.39 -22.04 -18.87
CA GLU A 48 -2.07 -22.08 -19.49
C GLU A 48 -2.19 -22.43 -20.98
N THR A 49 -3.32 -23.05 -21.39
CA THR A 49 -3.61 -23.41 -22.79
C THR A 49 -4.13 -22.25 -23.63
N LYS A 50 -4.55 -21.14 -23.01
CA LYS A 50 -4.94 -19.90 -23.71
C LYS A 50 -3.77 -18.95 -23.95
N PHE A 51 -2.56 -19.33 -23.54
CA PHE A 51 -1.35 -18.64 -23.98
C PHE A 51 -1.00 -19.17 -25.36
N PRO A 52 -1.20 -18.38 -26.44
CA PRO A 52 -0.84 -18.84 -27.76
C PRO A 52 0.67 -19.10 -27.81
N SER A 53 1.05 -20.36 -28.05
CA SER A 53 2.44 -20.81 -28.26
C SER A 53 3.10 -20.19 -29.49
N SER A 54 2.34 -19.45 -30.31
CA SER A 54 2.83 -18.69 -31.45
C SER A 54 3.32 -17.30 -31.00
N PHE A 55 4.42 -17.30 -30.24
CA PHE A 55 5.20 -16.10 -29.99
C PHE A 55 5.90 -15.71 -31.30
N LYS A 56 5.50 -14.57 -31.87
CA LYS A 56 6.33 -13.86 -32.85
C LYS A 56 7.07 -12.78 -32.07
N GLU A 57 8.39 -12.69 -32.27
CA GLU A 57 9.25 -11.64 -31.71
C GLU A 57 8.56 -10.28 -31.78
N GLY A 58 8.40 -9.63 -30.61
CA GLY A 58 7.87 -8.26 -30.51
C GLY A 58 6.43 -8.08 -30.03
N LYS A 59 5.71 -9.11 -29.58
CA LYS A 59 4.37 -8.95 -28.96
C LYS A 59 4.43 -9.05 -27.43
N PHE A 60 4.15 -7.94 -26.75
CA PHE A 60 3.91 -7.90 -25.30
C PHE A 60 2.64 -8.68 -24.94
N ASN A 61 2.74 -9.59 -23.98
CA ASN A 61 1.61 -10.33 -23.44
C ASN A 61 1.22 -9.73 -22.09
N PHE A 62 0.00 -9.20 -22.02
CA PHE A 62 -0.55 -8.68 -20.77
C PHE A 62 -1.30 -9.79 -20.04
N LEU A 63 -0.91 -10.01 -18.78
CA LEU A 63 -1.66 -10.86 -17.86
C LEU A 63 -2.44 -9.98 -16.91
N TYR A 64 -3.73 -10.26 -16.80
CA TYR A 64 -4.62 -9.53 -15.94
C TYR A 64 -5.59 -10.47 -15.23
N ALA A 65 -5.93 -10.12 -14.00
CA ALA A 65 -6.97 -10.77 -13.23
C ALA A 65 -7.84 -9.68 -12.60
N CYS A 66 -9.15 -9.76 -12.83
CA CYS A 66 -10.11 -8.87 -12.18
C CYS A 66 -10.44 -9.42 -10.80
N ILE A 67 -10.21 -8.62 -9.76
CA ILE A 67 -10.57 -8.96 -8.38
C ILE A 67 -11.78 -8.14 -7.95
N PHE A 68 -12.66 -8.74 -7.14
CA PHE A 68 -13.78 -8.03 -6.54
C PHE A 68 -13.29 -7.12 -5.43
N SER A 69 -13.52 -5.81 -5.53
CA SER A 69 -12.82 -4.84 -4.69
C SER A 69 -13.62 -3.57 -4.39
N ASN A 70 -14.76 -3.73 -3.73
CA ASN A 70 -15.69 -2.61 -3.47
C ASN A 70 -15.15 -1.54 -2.50
N GLN A 71 -14.16 -1.88 -1.69
CA GLN A 71 -13.58 -1.00 -0.67
C GLN A 71 -12.16 -0.56 -1.00
N LEU A 72 -11.59 -1.03 -2.12
CA LEU A 72 -10.24 -0.71 -2.51
C LEU A 72 -10.24 0.59 -3.29
N THR A 73 -10.02 1.69 -2.58
CA THR A 73 -9.74 2.97 -3.23
C THR A 73 -8.35 2.92 -3.89
N PRO A 74 -8.06 3.76 -4.89
CA PRO A 74 -6.75 3.80 -5.53
C PRO A 74 -5.59 3.99 -4.55
N VAL A 75 -5.76 4.84 -3.54
CA VAL A 75 -4.79 5.05 -2.47
C VAL A 75 -4.58 3.78 -1.62
N LEU A 76 -5.65 3.04 -1.32
CA LEU A 76 -5.53 1.77 -0.60
C LEU A 76 -4.83 0.70 -1.46
N ALA A 77 -5.14 0.63 -2.76
CA ALA A 77 -4.45 -0.26 -3.69
C ALA A 77 -2.95 0.03 -3.73
N TYR A 78 -2.57 1.30 -3.83
CA TYR A 78 -1.17 1.73 -3.82
C TYR A 78 -0.44 1.32 -2.52
N ARG A 79 -1.08 1.53 -1.36
CA ARG A 79 -0.53 1.10 -0.06
C ARG A 79 -0.38 -0.41 0.10
N CYS A 80 -1.11 -1.21 -0.69
CA CYS A 80 -0.89 -2.66 -0.73
C CYS A 80 0.38 -3.04 -1.51
N LEU A 81 0.86 -2.19 -2.41
CA LEU A 81 2.03 -2.46 -3.25
C LEU A 81 3.33 -1.90 -2.66
N VAL A 82 3.25 -0.79 -1.91
CA VAL A 82 4.42 -0.07 -1.38
C VAL A 82 4.38 -0.05 0.15
N LYS A 83 5.48 -0.45 0.79
CA LYS A 83 5.60 -0.42 2.25
C LYS A 83 5.66 1.04 2.75
N GLU A 84 5.04 1.33 3.88
CA GLU A 84 4.95 2.69 4.43
C GLU A 84 6.33 3.33 4.71
N ASP A 85 7.31 2.52 5.10
CA ASP A 85 8.68 2.98 5.39
C ASP A 85 9.57 3.05 4.14
N ASP A 86 9.16 2.47 3.01
CA ASP A 86 9.97 2.36 1.79
C ASP A 86 9.71 3.54 0.85
N ARG A 87 10.17 4.72 1.28
CA ARG A 87 9.90 5.99 0.58
C ARG A 87 10.63 6.15 -0.75
N GLU A 88 11.71 5.41 -0.93
CA GLU A 88 12.55 5.46 -2.13
C GLU A 88 12.11 4.40 -3.16
N SER A 89 11.07 3.60 -2.83
CA SER A 89 10.56 2.56 -3.71
C SER A 89 10.01 3.15 -5.01
N PRO A 90 10.52 2.75 -6.19
CA PRO A 90 10.02 3.18 -7.49
C PRO A 90 8.56 2.78 -7.67
N SER A 91 7.66 3.76 -7.68
CA SER A 91 6.23 3.52 -7.73
C SER A 91 5.45 4.76 -8.17
N PHE A 92 4.22 4.54 -8.66
CA PHE A 92 3.33 5.61 -9.08
C PHE A 92 1.87 5.28 -8.83
N LEU A 93 1.09 6.34 -8.63
CA LEU A 93 -0.37 6.34 -8.62
C LEU A 93 -0.83 7.49 -9.53
N TYR A 94 -1.53 7.15 -10.61
CA TYR A 94 -2.14 8.13 -11.50
C TYR A 94 -3.65 8.11 -11.36
N GLU A 95 -4.21 9.29 -11.16
CA GLU A 95 -5.65 9.54 -11.11
C GLU A 95 -5.98 10.65 -12.09
N SER A 96 -7.05 10.46 -12.85
CA SER A 96 -7.60 11.52 -13.69
C SER A 96 -8.64 12.30 -12.89
N ILE A 97 -8.64 13.62 -13.01
CA ILE A 97 -9.68 14.48 -12.46
C ILE A 97 -10.29 15.23 -13.63
N GLU A 98 -11.59 15.07 -13.82
CA GLU A 98 -12.35 15.81 -14.81
C GLU A 98 -12.98 17.03 -14.13
N PRO A 99 -12.63 18.26 -14.55
CA PRO A 99 -13.26 19.45 -14.03
C PRO A 99 -14.67 19.60 -14.63
N GLY A 100 -15.70 19.30 -13.83
CA GLY A 100 -17.08 19.65 -14.13
C GLY A 100 -17.40 21.08 -13.70
N PHE A 101 -18.41 21.70 -14.33
CA PHE A 101 -18.84 23.09 -14.07
C PHE A 101 -19.17 23.39 -12.58
N GLN A 102 -19.41 22.37 -11.74
CA GLN A 102 -19.76 22.52 -10.32
C GLN A 102 -19.17 21.43 -9.39
N THR A 103 -18.54 20.37 -9.91
CA THR A 103 -17.92 19.30 -9.12
C THR A 103 -16.67 18.76 -9.82
N LEU A 104 -15.59 18.52 -9.06
CA LEU A 104 -14.45 17.74 -9.55
C LEU A 104 -14.82 16.26 -9.47
N THR A 105 -14.91 15.60 -10.62
CA THR A 105 -15.18 14.16 -10.68
C THR A 105 -13.88 13.40 -10.93
N VAL A 106 -13.60 12.41 -10.09
CA VAL A 106 -12.50 11.47 -10.34
C VAL A 106 -12.85 10.63 -11.56
N GLY A 107 -11.88 10.47 -12.47
CA GLY A 107 -12.02 9.67 -13.67
C GLY A 107 -12.32 8.20 -13.37
N ARG A 108 -12.84 7.47 -14.36
CA ARG A 108 -13.30 6.08 -14.20
C ARG A 108 -12.19 5.09 -13.82
N TYR A 109 -10.94 5.45 -14.10
CA TYR A 109 -9.79 4.57 -13.90
C TYR A 109 -8.69 5.31 -13.16
N SER A 110 -8.05 4.57 -12.25
CA SER A 110 -6.77 4.93 -11.66
C SER A 110 -5.77 3.84 -12.02
N VAL A 111 -4.50 4.21 -12.19
CA VAL A 111 -3.41 3.27 -12.51
C VAL A 111 -2.41 3.31 -11.38
N VAL A 112 -2.09 2.15 -10.83
CA VAL A 112 -1.05 1.98 -9.81
C VAL A 112 0.05 1.08 -10.37
N GLY A 113 1.29 1.41 -10.05
CA GLY A 113 2.46 0.60 -10.39
C GLY A 113 3.52 0.72 -9.30
N ALA A 114 4.24 -0.37 -9.07
CA ALA A 114 5.35 -0.44 -8.14
C ALA A 114 6.35 -1.49 -8.63
N GLN A 115 7.60 -1.40 -8.18
CA GLN A 115 8.66 -2.37 -8.46
C GLN A 115 8.82 -2.63 -9.98
N PRO A 116 9.13 -1.59 -10.78
CA PRO A 116 9.39 -1.78 -12.19
C PRO A 116 10.60 -2.70 -12.40
N ALA A 117 10.56 -3.50 -13.46
CA ALA A 117 11.70 -4.36 -13.81
C ALA A 117 12.90 -3.53 -14.31
N ILE A 118 12.63 -2.40 -14.98
CA ILE A 118 13.63 -1.48 -15.51
C ILE A 118 13.29 -0.06 -15.05
N GLU A 119 14.29 0.68 -14.56
CA GLU A 119 14.23 2.13 -14.34
C GLU A 119 15.18 2.84 -15.30
N ILE A 120 14.75 3.97 -15.86
CA ILE A 120 15.58 4.82 -16.72
C ILE A 120 15.58 6.22 -16.12
N VAL A 121 16.75 6.67 -15.65
CA VAL A 121 16.92 7.94 -14.95
C VAL A 121 17.87 8.83 -15.76
N ALA A 122 17.37 9.97 -16.24
CA ALA A 122 18.16 10.95 -16.97
C ALA A 122 18.54 12.16 -16.09
N LYS A 123 19.82 12.52 -16.07
CA LYS A 123 20.36 13.74 -15.46
C LYS A 123 21.13 14.51 -16.53
N GLY A 124 20.45 15.44 -17.19
CA GLY A 124 20.97 16.08 -18.41
C GLY A 124 21.14 15.01 -19.50
N ASN A 125 22.35 14.92 -20.04
CA ASN A 125 22.71 13.96 -21.10
C ASN A 125 23.18 12.60 -20.55
N ALA A 126 23.38 12.48 -19.23
CA ALA A 126 23.73 11.21 -18.60
C ALA A 126 22.44 10.44 -18.27
N VAL A 127 22.34 9.21 -18.78
CA VAL A 127 21.21 8.30 -18.57
C VAL A 127 21.72 7.06 -17.84
N THR A 128 21.08 6.74 -16.72
CA THR A 128 21.30 5.51 -15.95
C THR A 128 20.12 4.57 -16.18
N ILE A 129 20.40 3.36 -16.64
CA ILE A 129 19.42 2.28 -16.81
C ILE A 129 19.67 1.26 -15.70
N VAL A 130 18.70 1.07 -14.82
CA VAL A 130 18.73 0.05 -13.77
C VAL A 130 17.82 -1.08 -14.18
N ASP A 131 18.37 -2.28 -14.34
CA ASP A 131 17.61 -3.50 -14.58
C ASP A 131 17.55 -4.31 -13.29
N HIS A 132 16.41 -4.29 -12.62
CA HIS A 132 16.17 -5.02 -11.37
C HIS A 132 16.01 -6.52 -11.59
N GLY A 133 15.64 -6.97 -12.79
CA GLY A 133 15.52 -8.38 -13.12
C GLY A 133 16.87 -9.06 -13.25
N ASN A 134 17.82 -8.38 -13.89
CA ASN A 134 19.20 -8.85 -14.07
C ASN A 134 20.17 -8.32 -13.01
N GLY A 135 19.74 -7.39 -12.15
CA GLY A 135 20.57 -6.72 -11.15
C GLY A 135 21.67 -5.85 -11.75
N SER A 136 21.48 -5.35 -12.97
CA SER A 136 22.50 -4.60 -13.71
C SER A 136 22.22 -3.10 -13.71
N VAL A 137 23.27 -2.29 -13.75
CA VAL A 137 23.18 -0.83 -13.88
C VAL A 137 24.10 -0.40 -15.00
N THR A 138 23.56 0.28 -15.99
CA THR A 138 24.32 0.77 -17.15
C THR A 138 24.19 2.29 -17.25
N GLU A 139 25.31 2.98 -17.39
CA GLU A 139 25.32 4.43 -17.60
C GLU A 139 25.75 4.76 -19.03
N GLN A 140 25.06 5.70 -19.65
CA GLN A 140 25.32 6.15 -21.02
C GLN A 140 25.20 7.66 -21.11
N VAL A 141 26.07 8.29 -21.91
CA VAL A 141 25.93 9.71 -22.26
C VAL A 141 25.42 9.79 -23.69
N VAL A 142 24.26 10.43 -23.86
CA VAL A 142 23.57 10.54 -25.16
C VAL A 142 23.14 11.99 -25.42
N ASP A 143 23.02 12.36 -26.69
CA ASP A 143 22.59 13.71 -27.07
C ASP A 143 21.11 13.96 -26.71
N ASP A 144 20.23 13.00 -27.00
CA ASP A 144 18.80 13.02 -26.60
C ASP A 144 18.50 11.84 -25.66
N PRO A 145 18.21 12.08 -24.36
CA PRO A 145 17.87 11.01 -23.41
C PRO A 145 16.59 10.24 -23.78
N MET A 146 15.70 10.82 -24.59
CA MET A 146 14.48 10.14 -25.04
C MET A 146 14.74 9.07 -26.10
N THR A 147 15.96 8.96 -26.62
CA THR A 147 16.34 7.85 -27.51
C THR A 147 16.40 6.51 -26.78
N ILE A 148 16.80 6.52 -25.51
CA ILE A 148 16.94 5.29 -24.71
C ILE A 148 15.59 4.58 -24.53
N PRO A 149 14.51 5.20 -24.01
CA PRO A 149 13.22 4.52 -23.86
C PRO A 149 12.58 4.06 -25.19
N ARG A 150 12.94 4.66 -26.32
CA ARG A 150 12.43 4.25 -27.64
C ARG A 150 13.13 3.00 -28.19
N SER A 151 14.33 2.71 -27.70
CA SER A 151 15.18 1.62 -28.18
C SER A 151 14.95 0.28 -27.45
N ILE A 152 14.15 0.31 -26.38
CA ILE A 152 13.86 -0.80 -25.49
C ILE A 152 12.46 -1.37 -25.78
#